data_AF-A0A3A5YEP7-F1
#
_entry.id   AF-A0A3A5YEP7-F1
#
_cell.length_a   1.000
_cell.length_b   1.000
_cell.length_c   1.000
_cell.angle_alpha   90.00
_cell.angle_beta   90.00
_cell.angle_gamma   90.00
#
_symmetry.space_group_name_H-M   'P 1'
#
loop_
_entity.id
_entity.type
_entity.pdbx_description
1 polymer ?
#
loop_
_entity_poly.entity_id
_entity_poly.type
_entity_poly.pdbx_seq_one_letter_code
_entity_poly.pdbx_strand_id
1 'polypeptide(L)'
;MIALSCLWELVCIYIHIPEMLYRLLFFRYFFLIYLGYMWVEKGILLDNIRLLLSVVSIAFILMFAYTSINFEPLFFQTDWKIYHWICYFYVASLFLFFLKFCYNRLSTKLKEFIGLMGKYSFEIFLLQMFVFAFFPHGMLLDFVGNKYICATLTIILTVSLSILPVIVWKRWRGLRSTAAE
;
A
#
# COMPACT_ATOMS: atom_id res chain seq x y z
N MET A 1 19.01 -0.16 13.71
CA MET A 1 17.63 0.28 13.41
C MET A 1 16.58 -0.72 13.90
N ILE A 2 16.63 -2.00 13.48
CA ILE A 2 15.68 -3.02 13.97
C ILE A 2 15.80 -3.23 15.49
N ALA A 3 17.02 -3.43 16.01
CA ALA A 3 17.25 -3.57 17.45
C ALA A 3 16.74 -2.36 18.26
N LEU A 4 16.86 -1.14 17.71
CA LEU A 4 16.33 0.07 18.34
C LEU A 4 14.80 0.04 18.39
N SER A 5 14.13 -0.40 17.31
CA SER A 5 12.68 -0.59 17.31
C SER A 5 12.24 -1.62 18.35
N CYS A 6 12.95 -2.74 18.48
CA CYS A 6 12.65 -3.76 19.50
C CYS A 6 12.86 -3.24 20.93
N LEU A 7 13.93 -2.46 21.17
CA LEU A 7 14.19 -1.86 22.49
C LEU A 7 13.06 -0.91 22.91
N TRP A 8 12.60 -0.04 22.00
CA TRP A 8 11.47 0.84 22.29
C TRP A 8 10.18 0.07 22.54
N GLU A 9 9.98 -1.05 21.83
CA GLU A 9 8.83 -1.92 22.04
C GLU A 9 8.84 -2.57 23.42
N LEU A 10 10.01 -3.03 23.90
CA LEU A 10 10.18 -3.54 25.27
C LEU A 10 9.91 -2.46 26.33
N VAL A 11 10.36 -1.22 26.10
CA VAL A 11 10.05 -0.09 26.99
C VAL A 11 8.54 0.16 27.06
N CYS A 12 7.84 0.06 25.94
CA CYS A 12 6.38 0.24 25.89
C CYS A 12 5.63 -0.85 26.66
N ILE A 13 6.08 -2.10 26.53
CA ILE A 13 5.56 -3.24 27.30
C ILE A 13 5.76 -2.97 28.80
N TYR A 14 6.97 -2.57 29.21
CA TYR A 14 7.32 -2.33 30.61
C TYR A 14 6.48 -1.20 31.26
N ILE A 15 6.20 -0.13 30.51
CA ILE A 15 5.43 1.03 31.02
C ILE A 15 3.91 0.76 30.93
N HIS A 16 3.47 -0.34 30.31
CA HIS A 16 2.07 -0.63 30.02
C HIS A 16 1.36 0.54 29.33
N ILE A 17 1.99 1.09 28.29
CA ILE A 17 1.46 2.27 27.61
C ILE A 17 0.07 1.99 27.01
N PRO A 18 -0.91 2.89 27.15
CA PRO A 18 -2.20 2.75 26.51
C PRO A 18 -2.07 2.61 24.99
N GLU A 19 -2.85 1.71 24.38
CA GLU A 19 -2.76 1.41 22.95
C GLU A 19 -2.91 2.65 22.06
N MET A 20 -3.81 3.57 22.42
CA MET A 20 -4.03 4.82 21.67
C MET A 20 -2.76 5.67 21.60
N LEU A 21 -1.98 5.74 22.69
CA LEU A 21 -0.71 6.43 22.70
C LEU A 21 0.36 5.65 21.93
N TYR A 22 0.40 4.33 22.10
CA TYR A 22 1.30 3.46 21.34
C TYR A 22 1.14 3.65 19.82
N ARG A 23 -0.11 3.77 19.33
CA ARG A 23 -0.43 3.98 17.90
C ARG A 23 0.12 5.30 17.34
N LEU A 24 0.24 6.34 18.17
CA LEU A 24 0.76 7.65 17.75
C LEU A 24 2.29 7.69 17.70
N LEU A 25 2.97 6.72 18.30
CA LEU A 25 4.41 6.74 18.42
C LEU A 25 5.07 6.22 17.15
N PHE A 26 5.94 7.05 16.57
CA PHE A 26 6.58 6.78 15.29
C PHE A 26 7.82 5.87 15.39
N PHE A 27 8.35 5.61 16.59
CA PHE A 27 9.61 4.85 16.75
C PHE A 27 9.52 3.43 16.19
N ARG A 28 8.33 2.82 16.15
CA ARG A 28 8.10 1.52 15.51
C ARG A 28 8.48 1.55 14.03
N TYR A 29 8.35 2.70 13.37
CA TYR A 29 8.63 2.83 11.94
C TYR A 29 10.09 3.17 11.63
N PHE A 30 10.99 3.29 12.63
CA PHE A 30 12.40 3.58 12.37
C PHE A 30 13.09 2.54 11.49
N PHE A 31 12.70 1.28 11.58
CA PHE A 31 13.25 0.26 10.69
C PHE A 31 12.85 0.49 9.22
N LEU A 32 11.73 1.20 8.93
CA LEU A 32 11.33 1.53 7.56
C LEU A 32 12.33 2.46 6.88
N ILE A 33 12.95 3.38 7.62
CA ILE A 33 14.01 4.25 7.10
C ILE A 33 15.17 3.40 6.59
N TYR A 34 15.55 2.36 7.35
CA TYR A 34 16.59 1.43 6.93
C TYR A 34 16.20 0.63 5.67
N LEU A 35 14.96 0.14 5.60
CA LEU A 35 14.48 -0.57 4.41
C LEU A 35 14.43 0.34 3.18
N GLY A 36 14.01 1.60 3.34
CA GLY A 36 14.03 2.60 2.28
C GLY A 36 15.44 2.94 1.81
N TYR A 37 16.39 3.12 2.73
CA TYR A 37 17.81 3.32 2.41
C TYR A 37 18.36 2.14 1.58
N MET A 38 18.07 0.91 1.98
CA MET A 38 18.47 -0.30 1.26
C MET A 38 17.94 -0.32 -0.19
N TRP A 39 16.74 0.21 -0.44
CA TRP A 39 16.23 0.33 -1.81
C TRP A 39 16.95 1.38 -2.63
N VAL A 40 17.31 2.51 -2.04
CA VAL A 40 18.02 3.58 -2.76
C VAL A 40 19.43 3.13 -3.13
N GLU A 41 20.14 2.49 -2.20
CA GLU A 41 21.54 2.08 -2.41
C GLU A 41 21.66 0.82 -3.28
N LYS A 42 20.85 -0.22 -3.00
CA LYS A 42 21.01 -1.54 -3.64
C LYS A 42 19.91 -1.86 -4.64
N GLY A 43 18.89 -1.01 -4.77
CA GLY A 43 17.72 -1.27 -5.57
C GLY A 43 16.81 -2.37 -4.99
N ILE A 44 15.75 -2.67 -5.74
CA ILE A 44 14.86 -3.79 -5.46
C ILE A 44 15.50 -5.07 -6.02
N LEU A 45 16.27 -5.74 -5.16
CA LEU A 45 16.89 -7.04 -5.39
C LEU A 45 16.36 -8.06 -4.37
N LEU A 46 16.19 -9.29 -4.81
CA LEU A 46 15.69 -10.41 -3.99
C LEU A 46 16.79 -11.44 -3.82
N ASP A 47 17.56 -11.29 -2.75
CA ASP A 47 18.58 -12.26 -2.33
C ASP A 47 17.93 -13.43 -1.57
N ASN A 48 18.62 -14.57 -1.47
CA ASN A 48 18.14 -15.74 -0.71
C ASN A 48 17.77 -15.40 0.74
N ILE A 49 18.54 -14.53 1.39
CA ILE A 49 18.27 -14.06 2.76
C ILE A 49 16.97 -13.24 2.81
N ARG A 50 16.75 -12.33 1.84
CA ARG A 50 15.56 -11.49 1.80
C ARG A 50 14.32 -12.31 1.48
N LEU A 51 14.44 -13.30 0.59
CA LEU A 51 13.38 -14.26 0.31
C LEU A 51 12.99 -15.03 1.57
N LEU A 52 13.97 -15.56 2.31
CA LEU A 52 13.72 -16.24 3.58
C LEU A 52 13.00 -15.32 4.59
N LEU A 53 13.49 -14.10 4.76
CA LEU A 53 12.87 -13.10 5.64
C LEU A 53 11.44 -12.76 5.20
N SER A 54 11.16 -12.67 3.90
CA SER A 54 9.80 -12.47 3.39
C SER A 54 8.88 -13.66 3.66
N VAL A 55 9.36 -14.89 3.55
CA VAL A 55 8.57 -16.09 3.87
C VAL A 55 8.26 -16.13 5.37
N VAL A 56 9.25 -15.87 6.22
CA VAL A 56 9.06 -15.73 7.68
C VAL A 56 8.04 -14.62 7.97
N SER A 57 8.17 -13.47 7.30
CA SER A 57 7.26 -12.34 7.41
C SER A 57 5.80 -12.73 7.11
N ILE A 58 5.56 -13.49 6.03
CA ILE A 58 4.22 -14.01 5.69
C ILE A 58 3.70 -14.92 6.80
N ALA A 59 4.53 -15.83 7.31
CA ALA A 59 4.13 -16.73 8.39
C ALA A 59 3.71 -15.96 9.66
N PHE A 60 4.46 -14.93 10.05
CA PHE A 60 4.11 -14.04 11.15
C PHE A 60 2.83 -13.24 10.88
N ILE A 61 2.62 -12.74 9.66
CA ILE A 61 1.37 -12.05 9.28
C ILE A 61 0.18 -12.98 9.43
N LEU A 62 0.26 -14.22 8.92
CA LEU A 62 -0.81 -15.20 9.04
C LEU A 62 -1.07 -15.57 10.51
N MET A 63 -0.01 -15.79 11.28
CA MET A 63 -0.11 -16.08 12.70
C MET A 63 -0.78 -14.93 13.46
N PHE A 64 -0.35 -13.69 13.24
CA PHE A 64 -0.97 -12.52 13.86
C PHE A 64 -2.41 -12.31 13.39
N ALA A 65 -2.74 -12.55 12.12
CA ALA A 65 -4.08 -12.34 11.61
C ALA A 65 -5.09 -13.38 12.13
N TYR A 66 -4.67 -14.64 12.25
CA TYR A 66 -5.60 -15.77 12.50
C TYR A 66 -5.46 -16.41 13.88
N THR A 67 -4.46 -16.03 14.67
CA THR A 67 -4.28 -16.54 16.03
C THR A 67 -4.33 -15.43 17.08
N SER A 68 -4.76 -15.80 18.28
CA SER A 68 -4.79 -14.93 19.48
C SER A 68 -3.66 -15.24 20.45
N ILE A 69 -2.57 -15.87 19.97
CA ILE A 69 -1.42 -16.20 20.81
C ILE A 69 -0.80 -14.89 21.32
N ASN A 70 -0.45 -14.86 22.62
CA ASN A 70 0.28 -13.75 23.21
C ASN A 70 1.78 -13.94 22.96
N PHE A 71 2.41 -12.96 22.32
CA PHE A 71 3.85 -12.98 22.00
C PHE A 71 4.66 -12.01 22.86
N GLU A 72 4.09 -11.47 23.93
CA GLU A 72 4.86 -10.72 24.92
C GLU A 72 5.94 -11.62 25.57
N PRO A 73 7.15 -11.09 25.85
CA PRO A 73 7.57 -9.69 25.72
C PRO A 73 8.17 -9.34 24.34
N LEU A 74 8.17 -10.25 23.37
CA LEU A 74 8.85 -10.04 22.09
C LEU A 74 8.10 -9.05 21.18
N PHE A 75 6.77 -9.08 21.24
CA PHE A 75 5.91 -8.18 20.48
C PHE A 75 4.83 -7.62 21.39
N PHE A 76 4.59 -6.31 21.30
CA PHE A 76 3.57 -5.65 22.12
C PHE A 76 2.17 -6.05 21.63
N GLN A 77 1.37 -6.67 22.51
CA GLN A 77 0.08 -7.23 22.14
C GLN A 77 -0.95 -6.13 21.96
N THR A 78 -1.26 -5.80 20.70
CA THR A 78 -2.26 -4.78 20.31
C THR A 78 -3.02 -5.24 19.08
N ASP A 79 -4.12 -4.56 18.75
CA ASP A 79 -4.83 -4.78 17.47
C ASP A 79 -3.92 -4.49 16.25
N TRP A 80 -2.80 -3.80 16.47
CA TRP A 80 -1.82 -3.43 15.46
C TRP A 80 -0.63 -4.40 15.35
N LYS A 81 -0.80 -5.64 15.81
CA LYS A 81 0.21 -6.72 15.72
C LYS A 81 0.74 -7.01 14.31
N ILE A 82 -0.04 -6.75 13.26
CA ILE A 82 0.44 -6.93 11.88
C ILE A 82 1.46 -5.86 11.45
N TYR A 83 1.67 -4.82 12.25
CA TYR A 83 2.56 -3.70 11.94
C TYR A 83 3.89 -3.75 12.70
N HIS A 84 4.30 -4.93 13.19
CA HIS A 84 5.66 -5.13 13.70
C HIS A 84 6.68 -5.22 12.57
N TRP A 85 7.95 -4.89 12.89
CA TRP A 85 9.06 -4.85 11.94
C TRP A 85 9.21 -6.13 11.10
N ILE A 86 8.93 -7.30 11.68
CA ILE A 86 9.05 -8.60 11.01
C ILE A 86 8.05 -8.75 9.84
N CYS A 87 6.87 -8.12 9.93
CA CYS A 87 5.82 -8.19 8.91
C CYS A 87 6.13 -7.35 7.66
N TYR A 88 7.12 -6.45 7.74
CA TYR A 88 7.43 -5.57 6.62
C TYR A 88 8.41 -6.16 5.62
N PHE A 89 9.13 -7.23 5.94
CA PHE A 89 10.05 -7.86 4.97
C PHE A 89 9.33 -8.46 3.77
N TYR A 90 8.11 -8.98 3.95
CA TYR A 90 7.26 -9.42 2.84
C TYR A 90 7.01 -8.26 1.86
N VAL A 91 6.48 -7.15 2.36
CA VAL A 91 6.11 -5.98 1.55
C VAL A 91 7.35 -5.35 0.94
N ALA A 92 8.41 -5.18 1.73
CA ALA A 92 9.59 -4.44 1.33
C ALA A 92 10.54 -5.19 0.40
N SER A 93 10.41 -6.52 0.27
CA SER A 93 11.29 -7.34 -0.55
C SER A 93 10.50 -8.11 -1.60
N LEU A 94 9.78 -9.17 -1.20
CA LEU A 94 9.11 -10.08 -2.13
C LEU A 94 8.01 -9.39 -2.94
N PHE A 95 7.13 -8.63 -2.28
CA PHE A 95 6.02 -7.96 -2.95
C PHE A 95 6.51 -6.93 -3.96
N LEU A 96 7.48 -6.08 -3.58
CA LEU A 96 8.06 -5.08 -4.49
C LEU A 96 8.87 -5.71 -5.61
N PHE A 97 9.60 -6.80 -5.35
CA PHE A 97 10.26 -7.56 -6.39
C PHE A 97 9.26 -8.09 -7.41
N PHE A 98 8.15 -8.66 -6.94
CA PHE A 98 7.06 -9.12 -7.80
C PHE A 98 6.46 -7.96 -8.61
N LEU A 99 6.18 -6.81 -7.99
CA LEU A 99 5.71 -5.63 -8.69
C LEU A 99 6.69 -5.16 -9.77
N LYS A 100 7.98 -5.11 -9.47
CA LYS A 100 9.03 -4.78 -10.44
C LYS A 100 9.08 -5.80 -11.58
N PHE A 101 8.95 -7.08 -11.29
CA PHE A 101 8.89 -8.14 -12.29
C PHE A 101 7.68 -7.96 -13.23
N CYS A 102 6.49 -7.75 -12.67
CA CYS A 102 5.27 -7.48 -13.43
C CYS A 102 5.42 -6.21 -14.28
N TYR A 103 5.93 -5.13 -13.71
CA TYR A 103 6.17 -3.88 -14.41
C TYR A 103 7.12 -4.07 -15.59
N ASN A 104 8.20 -4.84 -15.45
CA ASN A 104 9.14 -5.07 -16.54
C ASN A 104 8.52 -5.84 -17.72
N ARG A 105 7.58 -6.75 -17.44
CA ARG A 105 6.84 -7.54 -18.45
C ARG A 105 5.71 -6.78 -19.14
N LEU A 106 5.33 -5.60 -18.63
CA LEU A 106 4.28 -4.78 -19.23
C LEU A 106 4.70 -4.19 -20.58
N SER A 107 3.72 -4.01 -21.47
CA SER A 107 3.90 -3.30 -22.74
C SER A 107 4.23 -1.82 -22.52
N THR A 108 4.90 -1.19 -23.48
CA THR A 108 5.29 0.23 -23.39
C THR A 108 4.09 1.14 -23.15
N LYS A 109 2.97 0.89 -23.84
CA LYS A 109 1.72 1.65 -23.65
C LYS A 109 1.17 1.56 -22.23
N LEU A 110 1.22 0.39 -21.61
CA LEU A 110 0.76 0.23 -20.22
C LEU A 110 1.70 0.89 -19.22
N LYS A 111 3.02 0.85 -19.46
CA LYS A 111 4.01 1.58 -18.65
C LYS A 111 3.76 3.09 -18.73
N GLU A 112 3.55 3.63 -19.93
CA GLU A 112 3.19 5.03 -20.15
C GLU A 112 1.88 5.40 -19.44
N PHE A 113 0.86 4.54 -19.51
CA PHE A 113 -0.41 4.76 -18.81
C PHE A 113 -0.24 4.79 -17.28
N ILE A 114 0.51 3.84 -16.70
CA ILE A 114 0.84 3.84 -15.27
C ILE A 114 1.62 5.11 -14.89
N GLY A 115 2.58 5.52 -15.73
CA GLY A 115 3.33 6.76 -15.54
C GLY A 115 2.43 8.00 -15.56
N LEU A 116 1.46 8.06 -16.48
CA LEU A 116 0.47 9.14 -16.54
C LEU A 116 -0.44 9.15 -15.31
N MET A 117 -0.90 7.98 -14.86
CA MET A 117 -1.67 7.86 -13.61
C MET A 117 -0.86 8.35 -12.40
N GLY A 118 0.42 7.99 -12.32
CA GLY A 118 1.31 8.47 -11.26
C GLY A 118 1.50 9.99 -11.30
N LYS A 119 1.72 10.56 -12.49
CA LYS A 119 1.91 12.00 -12.72
C LYS A 119 0.69 12.83 -12.31
N TYR A 120 -0.52 12.30 -12.54
CA TYR A 120 -1.79 12.97 -12.22
C TYR A 120 -2.50 12.35 -11.01
N SER A 121 -1.75 11.68 -10.13
CA SER A 121 -2.29 10.92 -9.01
C SER A 121 -3.11 11.78 -8.06
N PHE A 122 -2.69 13.03 -7.82
CA PHE A 122 -3.41 13.97 -6.97
C PHE A 122 -4.77 14.36 -7.57
N GLU A 123 -4.82 14.71 -8.85
CA GLU A 123 -6.08 15.06 -9.51
C GLU A 123 -7.03 13.87 -9.64
N ILE A 124 -6.48 12.69 -9.92
CA ILE A 124 -7.25 11.42 -9.93
C ILE A 124 -7.83 11.16 -8.55
N PHE A 125 -7.06 11.34 -7.47
CA PHE A 125 -7.54 11.18 -6.10
C PHE A 125 -8.68 12.15 -5.77
N LEU A 126 -8.56 13.44 -6.14
CA LEU A 126 -9.63 14.41 -5.93
C LEU A 126 -10.90 14.04 -6.70
N LEU A 127 -10.75 13.63 -7.97
CA LEU A 127 -11.90 13.20 -8.76
C LEU A 127 -12.52 11.91 -8.21
N GLN A 128 -11.72 11.00 -7.68
CA GLN A 128 -12.19 9.77 -7.06
C GLN A 128 -13.02 10.07 -5.79
N MET A 129 -12.58 11.01 -4.96
CA MET A 129 -13.36 11.47 -3.80
C MET A 129 -14.69 12.09 -4.24
N PHE A 130 -14.68 12.88 -5.31
CA PHE A 130 -15.90 13.43 -5.90
C PHE A 130 -16.82 12.31 -6.41
N VAL A 131 -16.31 11.39 -7.24
CA VAL A 131 -17.08 10.25 -7.78
C VAL A 131 -17.69 9.43 -6.64
N PHE A 132 -16.96 9.13 -5.57
CA PHE A 132 -17.50 8.40 -4.43
C PHE A 132 -18.55 9.17 -3.64
N ALA A 133 -18.49 10.50 -3.60
CA ALA A 133 -19.54 11.30 -2.98
C ALA A 133 -20.88 11.22 -3.75
N PHE A 134 -20.83 11.16 -5.09
CA PHE A 134 -22.03 11.07 -5.94
C PHE A 134 -22.51 9.63 -6.21
N PHE A 135 -21.62 8.65 -6.05
CA PHE A 135 -21.91 7.23 -6.30
C PHE A 135 -21.58 6.35 -5.08
N PRO A 136 -22.31 6.51 -3.96
CA PRO A 136 -22.15 5.64 -2.80
C PRO A 136 -22.50 4.18 -3.15
N HIS A 137 -21.79 3.23 -2.54
CA HIS A 137 -21.79 1.81 -2.88
C HIS A 137 -23.19 1.20 -3.12
N GLY A 138 -23.36 0.50 -4.24
CA GLY A 138 -24.53 -0.32 -4.57
C GLY A 138 -25.62 0.37 -5.40
N MET A 139 -25.88 1.65 -5.15
CA MET A 139 -27.14 2.29 -5.57
C MET A 139 -27.35 2.41 -7.10
N LEU A 140 -26.28 2.38 -7.90
CA LEU A 140 -26.37 2.55 -9.36
C LEU A 140 -26.70 1.28 -10.15
N LEU A 141 -26.38 0.10 -9.60
CA LEU A 141 -26.40 -1.17 -10.34
C LEU A 141 -27.18 -2.27 -9.61
N ASP A 142 -28.02 -1.89 -8.64
CA ASP A 142 -28.89 -2.83 -7.91
C ASP A 142 -29.87 -3.58 -8.84
N PHE A 143 -30.10 -3.07 -10.05
CA PHE A 143 -30.87 -3.78 -11.10
C PHE A 143 -30.19 -5.06 -11.61
N VAL A 144 -28.88 -5.23 -11.39
CA VAL A 144 -28.09 -6.37 -11.90
C VAL A 144 -28.39 -7.65 -11.11
N GLY A 145 -29.11 -7.58 -9.98
CA GLY A 145 -29.62 -8.72 -9.22
C GLY A 145 -28.55 -9.56 -8.49
N ASN A 146 -27.33 -9.64 -9.03
CA ASN A 146 -26.19 -10.33 -8.43
C ASN A 146 -25.25 -9.33 -7.73
N LYS A 147 -25.11 -9.49 -6.41
CA LYS A 147 -24.29 -8.63 -5.55
C LYS A 147 -22.82 -8.54 -5.96
N TYR A 148 -22.22 -9.66 -6.41
CA TYR A 148 -20.80 -9.68 -6.81
C TYR A 148 -20.57 -8.95 -8.13
N ILE A 149 -21.46 -9.17 -9.10
CA ILE A 149 -21.38 -8.51 -10.41
C ILE A 149 -21.62 -7.00 -10.23
N CYS A 150 -22.61 -6.62 -9.43
CA CYS A 150 -22.86 -5.22 -9.07
C CYS A 150 -21.61 -4.58 -8.47
N ALA A 151 -20.98 -5.20 -7.47
CA ALA A 151 -19.76 -4.70 -6.85
C ALA A 151 -18.60 -4.54 -7.86
N THR A 152 -18.36 -5.55 -8.71
CA THR A 152 -17.31 -5.49 -9.73
C THR A 152 -17.54 -4.35 -10.72
N LEU A 153 -18.77 -4.22 -11.22
CA LEU A 153 -19.12 -3.16 -12.16
C LEU A 153 -19.04 -1.76 -11.52
N THR A 154 -19.45 -1.62 -10.25
CA THR A 154 -19.29 -0.36 -9.51
C THR A 154 -17.81 0.02 -9.40
N ILE A 155 -16.92 -0.94 -9.09
CA ILE A 155 -15.47 -0.70 -9.04
C ILE A 155 -14.96 -0.26 -10.41
N ILE A 156 -15.28 -0.98 -11.49
CA ILE A 156 -14.83 -0.64 -12.84
C ILE A 156 -15.31 0.76 -13.24
N LEU A 157 -16.59 1.08 -12.98
CA LEU A 157 -17.18 2.35 -13.34
C LEU A 157 -16.53 3.51 -12.57
N THR A 158 -16.46 3.40 -11.25
CA THR A 158 -15.92 4.46 -10.39
C THR A 158 -14.44 4.71 -10.67
N VAL A 159 -13.64 3.66 -10.87
CA VAL A 159 -12.23 3.78 -11.25
C VAL A 159 -12.08 4.45 -12.63
N SER A 160 -12.91 4.04 -13.60
CA SER A 160 -12.89 4.60 -14.95
C SER A 160 -13.27 6.09 -14.96
N LEU A 161 -14.31 6.46 -14.23
CA LEU A 161 -14.74 7.86 -14.05
C LEU A 161 -13.72 8.70 -13.28
N SER A 162 -12.89 8.10 -12.45
CA SER A 162 -11.84 8.82 -11.70
C SER A 162 -10.59 9.07 -12.55
N ILE A 163 -10.26 8.16 -13.47
CA ILE A 163 -8.99 8.20 -14.22
C ILE A 163 -9.16 8.84 -15.60
N LEU A 164 -10.16 8.40 -16.39
CA LEU A 164 -10.28 8.80 -17.79
C LEU A 164 -10.50 10.30 -17.98
N PRO A 165 -11.40 10.99 -17.22
CA PRO A 165 -11.63 12.41 -17.41
C PRO A 165 -10.38 13.25 -17.14
N VAL A 166 -9.60 12.90 -16.11
CA VAL A 166 -8.35 13.61 -15.77
C VAL A 166 -7.34 13.47 -16.90
N ILE A 167 -7.13 12.25 -17.41
CA ILE A 167 -6.17 12.00 -18.50
C ILE A 167 -6.59 12.73 -19.77
N VAL A 168 -7.87 12.65 -20.15
CA VAL A 168 -8.41 13.33 -21.35
C VAL A 168 -8.25 14.85 -21.22
N TRP A 169 -8.63 15.42 -20.08
CA TRP A 169 -8.54 16.86 -19.84
C TRP A 169 -7.10 17.38 -19.86
N LYS A 170 -6.16 16.67 -19.21
CA LYS A 170 -4.74 17.05 -19.22
C LYS A 170 -4.14 16.96 -20.61
N ARG A 171 -4.49 15.90 -21.38
CA ARG A 171 -4.03 15.75 -22.77
C ARG A 171 -4.56 16.89 -23.66
N TRP A 172 -5.83 17.24 -23.51
CA TRP A 172 -6.44 18.35 -24.25
C TRP A 172 -5.80 19.72 -23.89
N ARG A 173 -5.57 19.98 -22.60
CA ARG A 173 -4.90 21.21 -22.16
C ARG A 173 -3.47 21.32 -22.70
N GLY A 174 -2.71 20.22 -22.69
CA GLY A 174 -1.33 20.20 -23.22
C GLY A 174 -1.25 20.49 -24.71
N LEU A 175 -2.21 19.98 -25.50
CA LEU A 175 -2.29 20.27 -26.96
C LEU A 175 -2.57 21.75 -27.25
N ARG A 176 -3.37 22.42 -26.40
CA ARG A 176 -3.65 23.85 -26.53
C ARG A 176 -2.44 24.74 -26.22
N SER A 177 -1.62 24.38 -25.25
CA SER A 177 -0.42 25.16 -24.92
C SER A 177 0.63 25.11 -26.02
N THR A 178 0.78 23.96 -26.70
CA THR A 178 1.76 23.80 -27.80
C THR A 178 1.30 24.40 -29.13
N ALA A 179 0.00 24.68 -29.28
CA ALA A 179 -0.55 25.31 -30.48
C ALA A 179 -0.58 26.85 -30.40
N ALA A 180 -0.17 27.42 -29.27
CA ALA A 180 -0.14 28.86 -29.01
C ALA A 180 1.29 29.44 -29.01
N GLU A 181 2.30 28.61 -29.28
CA GLU A 181 3.70 28.98 -29.57
C GLU A 181 3.97 28.87 -31.07
#